data_AF-A0A840J0M1-F1
#
_entry.id   AF-A0A840J0M1-F1
#
_cell.length_a   1.000
_cell.length_b   1.000
_cell.length_c   1.000
_cell.angle_alpha   90.00
_cell.angle_beta   90.00
_cell.angle_gamma   90.00
#
_symmetry.space_group_name_H-M   'P 1'
#
loop_
_entity.id
_entity.type
_entity.pdbx_description
1 polymer ?
#
loop_
_entity_poly.entity_id
_entity_poly.type
_entity_poly.pdbx_seq_one_letter_code
_entity_poly.pdbx_strand_id
1 'polypeptide(L)'
;MTAALGAASLMVELLSAYADQPEPRSVAVVGNQPLAPDPVRAKAVDDCDLVIRVNGFVTDDPGGPETTGRKVHAVVFNRAVRATRHVFRDYHRRLYLLVEPGRLHWEPEALPGWWPADLGFVPVPNREVLLPLSDALGLPTRTEPTWSTTGTLAAWIAHTSFPRAQLVLTGFSFIDNPHQTSWEHASGDSCIVGPEHQIAAEGRLLESWTRTGDTVLLR
;
A
#
# COMPACT_ATOMS: atom_id res chain seq x y z
N MET A 1 -24.91 -23.37 -2.57
CA MET A 1 -23.68 -23.27 -3.37
C MET A 1 -22.53 -23.03 -2.42
N THR A 2 -21.81 -24.08 -2.08
CA THR A 2 -20.59 -24.06 -1.27
C THR A 2 -19.46 -23.43 -2.09
N ALA A 3 -19.01 -22.24 -1.68
CA ALA A 3 -17.84 -21.60 -2.24
C ALA A 3 -16.63 -22.52 -2.04
N ALA A 4 -15.94 -22.86 -3.12
CA ALA A 4 -14.64 -23.49 -3.03
C ALA A 4 -13.72 -22.55 -2.23
N LEU A 5 -13.21 -23.03 -1.11
CA LEU A 5 -12.03 -22.45 -0.46
C LEU A 5 -10.87 -22.62 -1.46
N GLY A 6 -10.74 -21.66 -2.38
CA GLY A 6 -9.64 -21.62 -3.33
C GLY A 6 -8.33 -21.59 -2.58
N ALA A 7 -7.32 -22.30 -3.08
CA ALA A 7 -5.95 -22.14 -2.61
C ALA A 7 -5.64 -20.63 -2.52
N ALA A 8 -5.02 -20.21 -1.41
CA ALA A 8 -4.56 -18.84 -1.26
C ALA A 8 -3.70 -18.50 -2.48
N SER A 9 -3.89 -17.32 -3.09
CA SER A 9 -3.01 -16.94 -4.19
C SER A 9 -1.57 -16.89 -3.66
N LEU A 10 -0.59 -17.17 -4.52
CA LEU A 10 0.83 -17.15 -4.13
C LEU A 10 1.22 -15.84 -3.42
N MET A 11 0.60 -14.72 -3.80
CA MET A 11 0.78 -13.43 -3.13
C MET A 11 0.35 -13.47 -1.65
N VAL A 12 -0.80 -14.08 -1.35
CA VAL A 12 -1.31 -14.23 0.02
C VAL A 12 -0.42 -15.15 0.84
N GLU A 13 0.05 -16.26 0.26
CA GLU A 13 1.00 -17.15 0.93
C GLU A 13 2.33 -16.44 1.26
N LEU A 14 2.85 -15.65 0.32
CA LEU A 14 4.04 -14.84 0.54
C LEU A 14 3.82 -13.78 1.63
N LEU A 15 2.71 -13.04 1.59
CA LEU A 15 2.38 -12.07 2.66
C LEU A 15 2.30 -12.75 4.03
N SER A 16 1.70 -13.93 4.09
CA SER A 16 1.59 -14.74 5.32
C SER A 16 2.94 -15.21 5.83
N ALA A 17 3.88 -15.54 4.93
CA ALA A 17 5.23 -15.97 5.29
C ALA A 17 6.10 -14.84 5.86
N TYR A 18 5.80 -13.58 5.52
CA TYR A 18 6.50 -12.39 6.01
C TYR A 18 5.84 -11.73 7.22
N ALA A 19 4.61 -12.12 7.55
CA ALA A 19 3.90 -11.64 8.74
C ALA A 19 4.48 -12.25 10.03
N ASP A 20 4.18 -11.65 11.18
CA ASP A 20 4.55 -12.18 12.50
C ASP A 20 3.87 -13.54 12.80
N GLN A 21 2.74 -13.82 12.14
CA GLN A 21 2.02 -15.10 12.21
C GLN A 21 1.37 -15.45 10.86
N PRO A 22 1.21 -16.75 10.50
CA PRO A 22 0.69 -17.17 9.19
C PRO A 22 -0.74 -16.72 8.89
N GLU A 23 -1.55 -16.51 9.93
CA GLU A 23 -2.89 -15.91 9.81
C GLU A 23 -2.90 -14.57 10.58
N PRO A 24 -2.53 -13.44 9.94
CA PRO A 24 -2.53 -12.15 10.62
C PRO A 24 -3.97 -11.79 11.03
N ARG A 25 -4.12 -11.39 12.29
CA ARG A 25 -5.39 -10.90 12.87
C ARG A 25 -5.49 -9.39 12.74
N SER A 26 -4.37 -8.72 12.50
CA SER A 26 -4.30 -7.27 12.22
C SER A 26 -3.31 -6.99 11.10
N VAL A 27 -3.71 -6.11 10.17
CA VAL A 27 -2.89 -5.68 9.05
C VAL A 27 -2.88 -4.15 9.00
N ALA A 28 -1.70 -3.54 9.11
CA ALA A 28 -1.53 -2.11 8.88
C ALA A 28 -1.14 -1.83 7.42
N VAL A 29 -1.74 -0.80 6.83
CA VAL A 29 -1.30 -0.21 5.57
C VAL A 29 -0.96 1.27 5.81
N VAL A 30 0.29 1.62 5.53
CA VAL A 30 0.84 2.95 5.77
C VAL A 30 1.14 3.62 4.44
N GLY A 31 0.35 4.65 4.11
CA GLY A 31 0.60 5.57 3.01
C GLY A 31 1.76 6.55 3.31
N ASN A 32 2.10 7.38 2.32
CA ASN A 32 3.30 8.24 2.36
C ASN A 32 3.04 9.70 2.73
N GLN A 33 1.82 10.05 3.15
CA GLN A 33 1.55 11.41 3.61
C GLN A 33 2.45 11.77 4.82
N PRO A 34 3.04 12.97 4.89
CA PRO A 34 3.64 13.50 6.09
C PRO A 34 2.61 13.60 7.22
N LEU A 35 2.92 13.00 8.37
CA LEU A 35 2.06 13.05 9.55
C LEU A 35 2.83 13.70 10.71
N ALA A 36 2.11 14.42 11.56
CA ALA A 36 2.66 14.94 12.82
C ALA A 36 2.96 13.78 13.79
N PRO A 37 3.96 13.88 14.69
CA PRO A 37 4.24 12.81 15.65
C PRO A 37 3.01 12.40 16.47
N ASP A 38 2.80 11.09 16.57
CA ASP A 38 1.74 10.45 17.35
C ASP A 38 2.22 9.05 17.80
N PRO A 39 2.63 8.91 19.08
CA PRO A 39 3.06 7.62 19.64
C PRO A 39 1.97 6.55 19.64
N VAL A 40 0.68 6.93 19.75
CA VAL A 40 -0.43 5.98 19.75
C VAL A 40 -0.59 5.38 18.37
N ARG A 41 -0.50 6.21 17.32
CA ARG A 41 -0.54 5.74 15.94
C ARG A 41 0.66 4.87 15.58
N ALA A 42 1.86 5.30 15.98
CA ALA A 42 3.08 4.52 15.77
C ALA A 42 2.97 3.13 16.43
N LYS A 43 2.50 3.09 17.68
CA LYS A 43 2.26 1.84 18.40
C LYS A 43 1.19 0.97 17.74
N ALA A 44 0.07 1.54 17.31
CA ALA A 44 -1.00 0.77 16.65
C ALA A 44 -0.51 0.11 15.35
N VAL A 45 0.36 0.78 14.59
CA VAL A 45 1.00 0.19 13.41
C VAL A 45 1.98 -0.92 13.81
N ASP A 46 2.84 -0.67 14.81
CA ASP A 46 3.85 -1.64 15.24
C ASP A 46 3.28 -2.84 16.01
N ASP A 47 2.04 -2.75 16.52
CA ASP A 47 1.34 -3.88 17.13
C ASP A 47 0.65 -4.78 16.10
N CYS A 48 0.60 -4.39 14.81
CA CYS A 48 -0.04 -5.21 13.78
C CYS A 48 0.82 -6.43 13.39
N ASP A 49 0.16 -7.55 13.11
CA ASP A 49 0.80 -8.82 12.71
C ASP A 49 1.43 -8.74 11.30
N LEU A 50 0.85 -7.91 10.44
CA LEU A 50 1.37 -7.60 9.11
C LEU A 50 1.37 -6.07 8.90
N VAL A 51 2.43 -5.54 8.27
CA VAL A 51 2.58 -4.10 8.03
C VAL A 51 3.07 -3.91 6.61
N ILE A 52 2.20 -3.32 5.79
CA ILE A 52 2.43 -3.01 4.39
C ILE A 52 2.70 -1.51 4.27
N ARG A 53 3.85 -1.15 3.69
CA ARG A 53 4.17 0.23 3.34
C ARG A 53 4.22 0.41 1.84
N VAL A 54 4.26 1.66 1.37
CA VAL A 54 4.20 1.94 -0.07
C VAL A 54 5.37 2.76 -0.60
N ASN A 55 5.82 2.47 -1.81
CA ASN A 55 6.85 3.23 -2.54
C ASN A 55 8.07 3.59 -1.66
N GLY A 56 8.47 4.87 -1.64
CA GLY A 56 9.60 5.41 -0.88
C GLY A 56 9.24 5.68 0.58
N PHE A 57 8.60 4.72 1.24
CA PHE A 57 8.09 4.88 2.60
C PHE A 57 9.16 5.39 3.58
N VAL A 58 8.67 5.90 4.72
CA VAL A 58 9.48 6.31 5.87
C VAL A 58 9.04 5.50 7.08
N THR A 59 9.98 5.26 7.99
CA THR A 59 9.73 4.66 9.30
C THR A 59 10.34 5.55 10.37
N ASP A 60 9.87 5.43 11.60
CA ASP A 60 10.43 6.19 12.72
C ASP A 60 11.90 5.78 12.96
N ASP A 61 12.77 6.74 13.25
CA ASP A 61 14.17 6.45 13.58
C ASP A 61 14.32 6.04 15.05
N PRO A 62 15.33 5.22 15.40
CA PRO A 62 15.69 4.94 16.79
C PRO A 62 15.93 6.23 17.59
N GLY A 63 15.16 6.45 18.65
CA GLY A 63 15.23 7.66 19.49
C GLY A 63 14.66 8.94 18.85
N GLY A 64 14.13 8.87 17.63
CA GLY A 64 13.43 9.97 16.98
C GLY A 64 11.95 10.05 17.37
N PRO A 65 11.21 11.06 16.87
CA PRO A 65 9.78 11.19 17.08
C PRO A 65 9.00 9.98 16.54
N GLU A 66 8.06 9.49 17.34
CA GLU A 66 7.16 8.40 16.96
C GLU A 66 6.01 8.95 16.11
N THR A 67 5.88 8.47 14.87
CA THR A 67 4.94 9.00 13.88
C THR A 67 4.13 7.90 13.22
N THR A 68 4.79 6.88 12.66
CA THR A 68 4.10 5.80 11.94
C THR A 68 4.61 4.41 12.30
N GLY A 69 5.47 4.29 13.30
CA GLY A 69 6.09 3.04 13.70
C GLY A 69 7.31 2.68 12.86
N ARG A 70 7.94 1.55 13.23
CA ARG A 70 9.17 1.05 12.62
C ARG A 70 8.99 -0.24 11.84
N LYS A 71 7.91 -0.99 12.09
CA LYS A 71 7.68 -2.30 11.49
C LYS A 71 7.36 -2.17 10.00
N VAL A 72 7.96 -3.08 9.22
CA VAL A 72 7.75 -3.21 7.76
C VAL A 72 7.96 -4.68 7.40
N HIS A 73 6.89 -5.33 6.93
CA HIS A 73 6.95 -6.71 6.45
C HIS A 73 6.95 -6.75 4.93
N ALA A 74 6.08 -5.95 4.31
CA ALA A 74 5.94 -5.87 2.87
C ALA A 74 5.93 -4.41 2.39
N VAL A 75 6.38 -4.21 1.16
CA VAL A 75 6.40 -2.93 0.47
C VAL A 75 5.71 -3.08 -0.88
N VAL A 76 4.59 -2.38 -1.08
CA VAL A 76 3.94 -2.29 -2.39
C VAL A 76 4.47 -1.07 -3.11
N PHE A 77 5.07 -1.23 -4.28
CA PHE A 77 5.70 -0.14 -4.99
C PHE A 77 5.41 -0.17 -6.49
N ASN A 78 5.58 0.97 -7.15
CA ASN A 78 5.60 1.10 -8.60
C ASN A 78 7.00 1.50 -9.09
N ARG A 79 7.23 1.50 -10.41
CA ARG A 79 8.55 1.82 -10.99
C ARG A 79 8.95 3.29 -10.88
N ALA A 80 8.02 4.18 -10.60
CA ALA A 80 8.28 5.58 -10.33
C ALA A 80 8.65 5.86 -8.85
N VAL A 81 8.88 4.81 -8.06
CA VAL A 81 9.36 4.93 -6.67
C VAL A 81 10.59 5.83 -6.58
N ARG A 82 10.70 6.58 -5.48
CA ARG A 82 11.86 7.39 -5.14
C ARG A 82 12.71 6.69 -4.10
N ALA A 83 14.02 6.84 -4.22
CA ALA A 83 14.96 6.31 -3.25
C ALA A 83 14.82 7.04 -1.91
N THR A 84 14.64 6.30 -0.82
CA THR A 84 14.80 6.81 0.54
C THR A 84 15.74 5.89 1.30
N ARG A 85 16.39 6.40 2.35
CA ARG A 85 17.24 5.56 3.22
C ARG A 85 16.49 4.34 3.79
N HIS A 86 15.17 4.45 3.95
CA HIS A 86 14.32 3.40 4.54
C HIS A 86 14.06 2.26 3.57
N VAL A 87 13.97 2.56 2.26
CA VAL A 87 13.94 1.53 1.20
C VAL A 87 15.17 0.63 1.30
N PHE A 88 16.34 1.17 1.63
CA PHE A 88 17.59 0.40 1.71
C PHE A 88 17.88 -0.22 3.08
N ARG A 89 17.36 0.35 4.18
CA ARG A 89 17.59 -0.19 5.53
C ARG A 89 16.93 -1.57 5.64
N ASP A 90 17.70 -2.63 5.87
CA ASP A 90 17.20 -4.02 6.04
C ASP A 90 16.31 -4.55 4.90
N TYR A 91 16.55 -4.10 3.65
CA TYR A 91 15.67 -4.46 2.52
C TYR A 91 15.56 -5.97 2.28
N HIS A 92 16.60 -6.74 2.58
CA HIS A 92 16.60 -8.20 2.39
C HIS A 92 15.60 -8.95 3.28
N ARG A 93 15.04 -8.29 4.31
CA ARG A 93 14.08 -8.88 5.26
C ARG A 93 12.62 -8.65 4.88
N ARG A 94 12.35 -8.05 3.73
CA ARG A 94 11.00 -7.59 3.35
C ARG A 94 10.56 -8.19 2.03
N LEU A 95 9.25 -8.36 1.88
CA LEU A 95 8.63 -8.69 0.63
C LEU A 95 8.40 -7.42 -0.19
N TYR A 96 8.91 -7.35 -1.42
CA TYR A 96 8.64 -6.24 -2.33
C TYR A 96 7.64 -6.68 -3.40
N LEU A 97 6.46 -6.06 -3.39
CA LEU A 97 5.36 -6.30 -4.31
C LEU A 97 5.32 -5.18 -5.35
N LEU A 98 5.62 -5.52 -6.60
CA LEU A 98 5.61 -4.56 -7.71
C LEU A 98 4.21 -4.50 -8.32
N VAL A 99 3.53 -3.36 -8.17
CA VAL A 99 2.31 -3.06 -8.92
C VAL A 99 2.67 -2.32 -10.21
N GLU A 100 2.08 -2.75 -11.32
CA GLU A 100 2.34 -2.14 -12.63
C GLU A 100 1.01 -1.88 -13.36
N PRO A 101 0.15 -1.01 -12.81
CA PRO A 101 -1.19 -0.82 -13.35
C PRO A 101 -1.20 -0.17 -14.73
N GLY A 102 -0.19 0.65 -15.02
CA GLY A 102 -0.06 1.28 -16.33
C GLY A 102 0.41 0.32 -17.43
N ARG A 103 0.75 -0.94 -17.11
CA ARG A 103 1.16 -1.96 -18.11
C ARG A 103 0.06 -2.37 -19.06
N LEU A 104 -1.19 -2.12 -18.70
CA LEU A 104 -2.31 -2.25 -19.62
C LEU A 104 -2.28 -1.21 -20.75
N HIS A 105 -1.43 -0.17 -20.63
CA HIS A 105 -1.38 0.95 -21.54
C HIS A 105 0.04 1.31 -22.00
N TRP A 106 0.90 1.84 -21.12
CA TRP A 106 2.16 2.48 -21.53
C TRP A 106 3.31 2.46 -20.50
N GLU A 107 3.14 1.86 -19.33
CA GLU A 107 4.15 1.97 -18.25
C GLU A 107 5.51 1.30 -18.63
N PRO A 108 6.66 1.98 -18.40
CA PRO A 108 7.98 1.48 -18.76
C PRO A 108 8.39 0.17 -18.05
N GLU A 109 9.28 -0.60 -18.68
CA GLU A 109 9.83 -1.84 -18.10
C GLU A 109 11.00 -1.64 -17.13
N ALA A 110 11.70 -0.52 -17.25
CA ALA A 110 12.93 -0.32 -16.49
C ALA A 110 12.61 -0.11 -15.00
N LEU A 111 13.38 -0.78 -14.14
CA LEU A 111 13.49 -0.34 -12.74
C LEU A 111 14.27 0.98 -12.68
N PRO A 112 14.12 1.77 -11.61
CA PRO A 112 15.00 2.90 -11.36
C PRO A 112 16.47 2.42 -11.34
N GLY A 113 17.37 3.20 -11.95
CA GLY A 113 18.79 2.81 -12.06
C GLY A 113 19.52 2.67 -10.72
N TRP A 114 18.91 3.12 -9.62
CA TRP A 114 19.42 2.95 -8.26
C TRP A 114 18.89 1.70 -7.54
N TRP A 115 17.93 0.97 -8.13
CA TRP A 115 17.35 -0.23 -7.51
C TRP A 115 18.45 -1.27 -7.24
N PRO A 116 18.54 -1.84 -6.01
CA PRO A 116 19.61 -2.79 -5.70
C PRO A 116 19.54 -4.02 -6.62
N ALA A 117 20.68 -4.40 -7.20
CA ALA A 117 20.74 -5.50 -8.16
C ALA A 117 20.42 -6.87 -7.52
N ASP A 118 20.60 -6.98 -6.21
CA ASP A 118 20.30 -8.15 -5.39
C ASP A 118 18.93 -8.11 -4.72
N LEU A 119 18.16 -7.03 -4.91
CA LEU A 119 16.79 -6.91 -4.40
C LEU A 119 15.78 -7.33 -5.46
N GLY A 120 15.26 -8.55 -5.30
CA GLY A 120 14.13 -9.05 -6.08
C GLY A 120 12.80 -8.36 -5.73
N PHE A 121 11.80 -8.60 -6.57
CA PHE A 121 10.41 -8.20 -6.33
C PHE A 121 9.46 -9.25 -6.92
N VAL A 122 8.23 -9.26 -6.42
CA VAL A 122 7.15 -10.13 -6.90
C VAL A 122 6.12 -9.25 -7.63
N PRO A 123 5.90 -9.44 -8.94
CA PRO A 123 4.86 -8.73 -9.65
C PRO A 123 3.47 -9.07 -9.09
N VAL A 124 2.65 -8.04 -8.87
CA VAL A 124 1.25 -8.19 -8.45
C VAL A 124 0.39 -8.41 -9.70
N PRO A 125 -0.38 -9.51 -9.82
CA PRO A 125 -1.16 -9.77 -11.02
C PRO A 125 -2.30 -8.76 -11.20
N ASN A 126 -2.26 -8.00 -12.30
CA ASN A 126 -3.31 -7.02 -12.61
C ASN A 126 -4.71 -7.64 -12.70
N ARG A 127 -4.81 -8.91 -13.16
CA ARG A 127 -6.11 -9.62 -13.24
C ARG A 127 -6.72 -9.93 -11.88
N GLU A 128 -5.90 -10.14 -10.86
CA GLU A 128 -6.34 -10.57 -9.53
C GLU A 128 -6.52 -9.38 -8.58
N VAL A 129 -5.78 -8.29 -8.80
CA VAL A 129 -5.75 -7.14 -7.87
C VAL A 129 -6.26 -5.87 -8.52
N LEU A 130 -5.62 -5.42 -9.59
CA LEU A 130 -5.93 -4.14 -10.22
C LEU A 130 -7.34 -4.12 -10.80
N LEU A 131 -7.68 -5.07 -11.67
CA LEU A 131 -8.97 -5.05 -12.36
C LEU A 131 -10.16 -5.18 -11.39
N PRO A 132 -10.13 -6.04 -10.35
CA PRO A 132 -11.16 -6.04 -9.32
C PRO A 132 -11.26 -4.73 -8.54
N LEU A 133 -10.14 -4.08 -8.20
CA LEU A 133 -10.17 -2.76 -7.56
C LEU A 133 -10.76 -1.69 -8.50
N SER A 134 -10.38 -1.70 -9.77
CA SER A 134 -10.96 -0.82 -10.78
C SER A 134 -12.47 -1.01 -10.90
N ASP A 135 -12.95 -2.25 -10.92
CA ASP A 135 -14.38 -2.57 -10.95
C ASP A 135 -15.08 -2.04 -9.68
N ALA A 136 -14.48 -2.19 -8.49
CA ALA A 136 -15.01 -1.66 -7.24
C ALA A 136 -15.07 -0.12 -7.19
N LEU A 137 -14.16 0.56 -7.89
CA LEU A 137 -14.11 2.02 -7.99
C LEU A 137 -14.91 2.57 -9.18
N GLY A 138 -15.43 1.71 -10.06
CA GLY A 138 -16.10 2.12 -11.30
C GLY A 138 -15.15 2.73 -12.33
N LEU A 139 -13.87 2.34 -12.35
CA LEU A 139 -12.86 2.87 -13.26
C LEU A 139 -12.86 2.11 -14.60
N PRO A 140 -12.79 2.81 -15.74
CA PRO A 140 -12.69 2.21 -17.07
C PRO A 140 -11.27 1.74 -17.43
N THR A 141 -10.50 1.23 -16.46
CA THR A 141 -9.07 0.86 -16.58
C THR A 141 -8.75 -0.10 -17.73
N ARG A 142 -9.71 -0.88 -18.22
CA ARG A 142 -9.48 -1.79 -19.35
C ARG A 142 -9.29 -1.05 -20.69
N THR A 143 -9.85 0.15 -20.81
CA THR A 143 -9.89 0.92 -22.06
C THR A 143 -9.26 2.30 -21.92
N GLU A 144 -9.18 2.84 -20.71
CA GLU A 144 -8.63 4.16 -20.42
C GLU A 144 -7.44 4.05 -19.46
N PRO A 145 -6.43 4.93 -19.58
CA PRO A 145 -5.26 4.95 -18.71
C PRO A 145 -5.61 5.56 -17.33
N THR A 146 -6.53 4.92 -16.62
CA THR A 146 -6.99 5.31 -15.29
C THR A 146 -6.81 4.14 -14.33
N TRP A 147 -6.20 4.40 -13.17
CA TRP A 147 -5.97 3.38 -12.15
C TRP A 147 -5.73 4.01 -10.78
N SER A 148 -5.94 3.21 -9.74
CA SER A 148 -5.78 3.65 -8.36
C SER A 148 -4.32 3.93 -7.99
N THR A 149 -4.13 4.77 -6.97
CA THR A 149 -2.81 4.98 -6.36
C THR A 149 -2.25 3.69 -5.76
N THR A 150 -0.92 3.62 -5.63
CA THR A 150 -0.23 2.50 -4.95
C THR A 150 -0.76 2.28 -3.53
N GLY A 151 -1.08 3.36 -2.81
CA GLY A 151 -1.68 3.31 -1.48
C GLY A 151 -2.99 2.53 -1.46
N THR A 152 -3.91 2.87 -2.37
CA THR A 152 -5.21 2.20 -2.49
C THR A 152 -5.05 0.75 -2.94
N LEU A 153 -4.12 0.45 -3.85
CA LEU A 153 -3.79 -0.93 -4.21
C LEU A 153 -3.28 -1.73 -3.01
N ALA A 154 -2.39 -1.17 -2.19
CA ALA A 154 -1.91 -1.83 -0.98
C ALA A 154 -3.03 -2.09 0.04
N ALA A 155 -3.92 -1.11 0.23
CA ALA A 155 -5.09 -1.24 1.10
C ALA A 155 -6.06 -2.32 0.58
N TRP A 156 -6.28 -2.36 -0.73
CA TRP A 156 -7.08 -3.40 -1.39
C TRP A 156 -6.47 -4.80 -1.24
N ILE A 157 -5.16 -4.94 -1.43
CA ILE A 157 -4.44 -6.20 -1.22
C ILE A 157 -4.64 -6.67 0.22
N ALA A 158 -4.42 -5.81 1.23
CA ALA A 158 -4.63 -6.16 2.62
C ALA A 158 -6.07 -6.61 2.90
N HIS A 159 -7.05 -5.80 2.48
CA HIS A 159 -8.47 -6.03 2.72
C HIS A 159 -8.98 -7.33 2.10
N THR A 160 -8.53 -7.66 0.89
CA THR A 160 -9.00 -8.86 0.17
C THR A 160 -8.21 -10.12 0.51
N SER A 161 -6.93 -9.99 0.89
CA SER A 161 -6.10 -11.13 1.29
C SER A 161 -6.44 -11.65 2.68
N PHE A 162 -6.78 -10.73 3.59
CA PHE A 162 -7.06 -11.04 5.01
C PHE A 162 -8.39 -10.45 5.45
N PRO A 163 -9.54 -10.89 4.89
CA PRO A 163 -10.85 -10.27 5.10
C PRO A 163 -11.39 -10.39 6.54
N ARG A 164 -10.76 -11.25 7.37
CA ARG A 164 -11.10 -11.42 8.79
C ARG A 164 -10.17 -10.64 9.72
N ALA A 165 -9.08 -10.06 9.20
CA ALA A 165 -8.15 -9.27 9.99
C ALA A 165 -8.69 -7.86 10.19
N GLN A 166 -8.40 -7.26 11.35
CA GLN A 166 -8.57 -5.83 11.51
C GLN A 166 -7.63 -5.10 10.55
N LEU A 167 -8.17 -4.14 9.80
CA LEU A 167 -7.39 -3.31 8.88
C LEU A 167 -7.08 -1.96 9.55
N VAL A 168 -5.81 -1.63 9.72
CA VAL A 168 -5.36 -0.32 10.22
C VAL A 168 -4.84 0.50 9.05
N LEU A 169 -5.45 1.65 8.78
CA LEU A 169 -5.05 2.57 7.72
C LEU A 169 -4.48 3.86 8.31
N THR A 170 -3.40 4.36 7.72
CA THR A 170 -2.84 5.68 8.05
C THR A 170 -2.05 6.26 6.87
N GLY A 171 -1.94 7.59 6.79
CA GLY A 171 -1.10 8.27 5.80
C GLY A 171 -1.73 8.40 4.40
N PHE A 172 -3.06 8.50 4.34
CA PHE A 172 -3.85 8.63 3.11
C PHE A 172 -4.48 10.03 2.98
N SER A 173 -3.74 11.00 2.44
CA SER A 173 -4.17 12.40 2.40
C SER A 173 -5.46 12.65 1.63
N PHE A 174 -5.73 11.84 0.61
CA PHE A 174 -6.92 11.97 -0.24
C PHE A 174 -8.22 11.50 0.44
N ILE A 175 -8.16 10.88 1.61
CA ILE A 175 -9.36 10.62 2.43
C ILE A 175 -9.88 11.94 2.99
N ASP A 176 -8.99 12.77 3.54
CA ASP A 176 -9.34 14.06 4.14
C ASP A 176 -9.40 15.20 3.12
N ASN A 177 -8.61 15.13 2.05
CA ASN A 177 -8.57 16.12 0.97
C ASN A 177 -8.73 15.46 -0.42
N PRO A 178 -9.95 15.06 -0.80
CA PRO A 178 -10.22 14.33 -2.05
C PRO A 178 -9.98 15.14 -3.34
N HIS A 179 -9.73 16.46 -3.22
CA HIS A 179 -9.53 17.37 -4.34
C HIS A 179 -8.10 17.92 -4.41
N GLN A 180 -7.17 17.38 -3.64
CA GLN A 180 -5.77 17.78 -3.72
C GLN A 180 -5.21 17.55 -5.12
N THR A 181 -4.32 18.45 -5.55
CA THR A 181 -3.70 18.42 -6.87
C THR A 181 -2.22 18.05 -6.82
N SER A 182 -1.67 17.90 -5.61
CA SER A 182 -0.29 17.47 -5.37
C SER A 182 -0.20 16.55 -4.16
N TRP A 183 0.83 15.72 -4.18
CA TRP A 183 1.28 14.88 -3.10
C TRP A 183 2.38 15.60 -2.32
N GLU A 184 2.18 15.77 -1.02
CA GLU A 184 3.30 15.96 -0.10
C GLU A 184 3.74 14.57 0.37
N HIS A 185 5.03 14.28 0.30
CA HIS A 185 5.59 13.00 0.72
C HIS A 185 6.37 13.15 2.03
N ALA A 186 6.29 12.14 2.90
CA ALA A 186 7.06 12.10 4.14
C ALA A 186 8.59 12.15 3.91
N SER A 187 9.04 11.81 2.70
CA SER A 187 10.41 12.01 2.24
C SER A 187 10.45 12.23 0.72
N GLY A 188 11.35 13.10 0.28
CA GLY A 188 11.49 13.50 -1.12
C GLY A 188 10.65 14.71 -1.49
N ASP A 189 10.66 15.07 -2.76
CA ASP A 189 9.92 16.22 -3.29
C ASP A 189 8.42 15.92 -3.39
N SER A 190 7.61 16.98 -3.36
CA SER A 190 6.21 16.90 -3.75
C SER A 190 6.08 16.62 -5.25
N CYS A 191 4.97 16.01 -5.65
CA CYS A 191 4.66 15.84 -7.06
C CYS A 191 3.18 16.05 -7.34
N ILE A 192 2.82 16.28 -8.60
CA ILE A 192 1.42 16.45 -9.00
C ILE A 192 0.65 15.14 -8.84
N VAL A 193 -0.64 15.23 -8.53
CA VAL A 193 -1.55 14.10 -8.68
C VAL A 193 -1.69 13.82 -10.16
N GLY A 194 -1.24 12.64 -10.59
CA GLY A 194 -1.33 12.22 -11.98
C GLY A 194 -2.78 12.10 -12.45
N PRO A 195 -3.10 12.47 -13.71
CA PRO A 195 -4.46 12.41 -14.25
C PRO A 195 -5.04 10.98 -14.29
N GLU A 196 -4.19 9.96 -14.20
CA GLU A 196 -4.59 8.56 -14.09
C GLU A 196 -5.35 8.23 -12.80
N HIS A 197 -5.14 9.01 -11.73
CA HIS A 197 -5.66 8.72 -10.40
C HIS A 197 -7.01 9.39 -10.13
N GLN A 198 -7.96 8.61 -9.61
CA GLN A 198 -9.29 9.09 -9.23
C GLN A 198 -9.40 9.17 -7.70
N ILE A 199 -8.53 9.99 -7.11
CA ILE A 199 -8.26 10.01 -5.67
C ILE A 199 -9.50 10.29 -4.80
N ALA A 200 -10.48 11.03 -5.31
CA ALA A 200 -11.75 11.24 -4.62
C ALA A 200 -12.59 9.96 -4.51
N ALA A 201 -12.60 9.12 -5.56
CA ALA A 201 -13.26 7.82 -5.54
C ALA A 201 -12.52 6.84 -4.61
N GLU A 202 -11.19 6.85 -4.68
CA GLU A 202 -10.33 6.06 -3.80
C GLU A 202 -10.57 6.41 -2.32
N GLY A 203 -10.58 7.70 -1.96
CA GLY A 203 -10.82 8.15 -0.59
C GLY A 203 -12.19 7.71 -0.07
N ARG A 204 -13.23 7.82 -0.90
CA ARG A 204 -14.58 7.35 -0.55
C ARG A 204 -14.63 5.83 -0.32
N LEU A 205 -13.90 5.06 -1.12
CA LEU A 205 -13.82 3.60 -0.94
C LEU A 205 -13.18 3.28 0.41
N LEU A 206 -12.01 3.84 0.71
CA LEU A 206 -11.31 3.57 1.98
C LEU A 206 -12.13 4.01 3.20
N GLU A 207 -12.74 5.20 3.13
CA GLU A 207 -13.63 5.73 4.17
C GLU A 207 -14.95 4.94 4.29
N SER A 208 -15.33 4.13 3.29
CA SER A 208 -16.50 3.26 3.41
C SER A 208 -16.23 2.05 4.30
N TRP A 209 -14.97 1.57 4.34
CA TRP A 209 -14.58 0.41 5.12
C TRP A 209 -14.61 0.68 6.63
N THR A 210 -14.30 1.91 7.06
CA THR A 210 -14.39 2.34 8.47
C THR A 210 -15.82 2.28 9.02
N ARG A 211 -16.82 2.27 8.13
CA ARG A 211 -18.25 2.22 8.48
C ARG A 211 -18.86 0.83 8.40
N THR A 212 -18.22 -0.10 7.70
CA THR A 212 -18.83 -1.38 7.30
C THR A 212 -18.06 -2.61 7.76
N GLY A 213 -16.85 -2.45 8.32
CA GLY A 213 -16.02 -3.55 8.79
C GLY A 213 -15.13 -3.19 9.97
N ASP A 214 -14.20 -4.08 10.29
CA ASP A 214 -13.18 -3.90 11.32
C ASP A 214 -11.99 -3.13 10.75
N THR A 215 -12.24 -1.91 10.29
CA THR A 215 -11.23 -1.00 9.74
C THR A 215 -11.08 0.23 10.61
N VAL A 216 -9.87 0.49 11.07
CA VAL A 216 -9.51 1.68 11.84
C VAL A 216 -8.69 2.62 10.96
N LEU A 217 -9.16 3.86 10.81
CA LEU A 217 -8.39 4.93 10.16
C LEU A 217 -7.76 5.82 11.23
N LEU A 218 -6.44 5.89 11.24
CA LEU A 218 -5.64 6.75 12.10
C LEU A 218 -5.14 7.95 11.29
N ARG A 219 -5.45 9.16 11.76
CA ARG A 219 -5.08 10.43 11.11
C ARG A 219 -3.80 11.02 11.69
#